data_AF-A0A7X8LM19-F1
#
_entry.id   AF-A0A7X8LM19-F1
#
_cell.length_a   1.000
_cell.length_b   1.000
_cell.length_c   1.000
_cell.angle_alpha   90.00
_cell.angle_beta   90.00
_cell.angle_gamma   90.00
#
_symmetry.space_group_name_H-M   'P 1'
#
loop_
_entity.id
_entity.type
_entity.pdbx_description
1 polymer ?
#
loop_
_entity_poly.entity_id
_entity_poly.type
_entity_poly.pdbx_seq_one_letter_code
_entity_poly.pdbx_strand_id
1 'polypeptide(L)'
;MCNFNKTLLHEYIDGELAPLEVQILEEHLKSCSECRKELNQLKILDWDLHHQDAIEVPYEQLAQLRKSTFDDCCREYWESQETSNLAEVYKIQTSSMLMAVNYMHYLPGARLIKNAGSSTRNYVGKRLNWRQLIGPKR
;
A
#
# COMPACT_ATOMS: atom_id res chain seq x y z
N MET A 1 21.90 18.77 -39.60
CA MET A 1 21.19 19.32 -38.44
C MET A 1 19.69 19.18 -38.65
N CYS A 2 19.20 18.01 -38.28
CA CYS A 2 17.78 17.70 -38.23
C CYS A 2 17.09 18.46 -37.07
N ASN A 3 15.89 18.99 -37.31
CA ASN A 3 15.02 19.62 -36.29
C ASN A 3 13.75 18.78 -36.02
N PHE A 4 13.81 17.49 -36.34
CA PHE A 4 12.71 16.57 -36.09
C PHE A 4 12.62 16.22 -34.60
N ASN A 5 11.40 16.06 -34.09
CA ASN A 5 11.20 15.77 -32.69
C ASN A 5 11.73 14.36 -32.35
N LYS A 6 12.78 14.30 -31.51
CA LYS A 6 13.42 13.04 -31.14
C LYS A 6 12.56 12.17 -30.21
N THR A 7 11.56 12.72 -29.52
CA THR A 7 10.67 11.91 -28.67
C THR A 7 9.90 10.89 -29.49
N LEU A 8 9.54 11.23 -30.73
CA LEU A 8 8.85 10.33 -31.66
C LEU A 8 9.67 9.08 -32.00
N LEU A 9 11.01 9.13 -31.90
CA LEU A 9 11.86 7.95 -32.10
C LEU A 9 11.75 6.96 -30.93
N HIS A 10 11.62 7.46 -29.71
CA HIS A 10 11.43 6.64 -28.51
C HIS A 10 10.04 6.03 -28.50
N GLU A 11 9.00 6.86 -28.67
CA GLU A 11 7.61 6.41 -28.73
C GLU A 11 7.36 5.40 -29.87
N TYR A 12 8.13 5.49 -30.97
CA TYR A 12 8.09 4.49 -32.05
C TYR A 12 8.67 3.13 -31.65
N ILE A 13 9.70 3.10 -30.79
CA ILE A 13 10.28 1.86 -30.26
C ILE A 13 9.38 1.24 -29.21
N ASP A 14 8.82 2.06 -28.33
CA ASP A 14 7.89 1.62 -27.28
C ASP A 14 6.52 1.19 -27.85
N GLY A 15 6.24 1.51 -29.13
CA GLY A 15 5.00 1.17 -29.81
C GLY A 15 3.81 2.05 -29.42
N GLU A 16 4.08 3.24 -28.86
CA GLU A 16 3.07 4.18 -28.34
C GLU A 16 2.67 5.26 -29.36
N LEU A 17 3.35 5.31 -30.51
CA LEU A 17 3.13 6.32 -31.55
C LEU A 17 1.76 6.18 -32.24
N ALA A 18 1.05 7.29 -32.50
CA ALA A 18 -0.22 7.22 -33.22
C ALA A 18 -0.02 6.84 -34.72
N PRO A 19 -1.00 6.20 -35.38
CA PRO A 19 -0.83 5.71 -36.76
C PRO A 19 -0.42 6.79 -37.77
N LEU A 20 -0.91 8.02 -37.60
CA LEU A 20 -0.54 9.16 -38.44
C LEU A 20 0.90 9.62 -38.21
N GLU A 21 1.33 9.62 -36.95
CA GLU A 21 2.69 10.01 -36.55
C GLU A 21 3.71 8.99 -37.06
N VAL A 22 3.35 7.71 -37.10
CA VAL A 22 4.17 6.64 -37.71
C VAL A 22 4.46 6.95 -39.17
N GLN A 23 3.42 7.29 -39.96
CA GLN A 23 3.62 7.63 -41.37
C GLN A 23 4.53 8.83 -41.56
N ILE A 24 4.35 9.89 -40.75
CA ILE A 24 5.19 11.09 -40.81
C ILE A 24 6.64 10.76 -40.46
N LEU A 25 6.86 9.96 -39.42
CA LEU A 25 8.18 9.52 -39.00
C LEU A 25 8.85 8.67 -40.08
N GLU A 26 8.14 7.72 -40.70
CA GLU A 26 8.68 6.87 -41.76
C GLU A 26 9.10 7.68 -42.99
N GLU A 27 8.30 8.68 -43.40
CA GLU A 27 8.69 9.60 -44.47
C GLU A 27 9.92 10.43 -44.10
N HIS A 28 10.02 10.88 -42.85
CA HIS A 28 11.22 11.57 -42.36
C HIS A 28 12.46 10.66 -42.41
N LEU A 29 12.33 9.42 -41.96
CA LEU A 29 13.43 8.44 -41.93
C LEU A 29 13.96 8.09 -43.33
N LYS A 30 13.14 8.21 -44.39
CA LYS A 30 13.59 8.04 -45.79
C LYS A 30 14.58 9.12 -46.21
N SER A 31 14.41 10.35 -45.72
CA SER A 31 15.21 11.52 -46.13
C SER A 31 16.33 11.88 -45.15
N CYS A 32 16.21 11.57 -43.86
CA CYS A 32 17.16 11.97 -42.83
C CYS A 32 18.06 10.82 -42.36
N SER A 33 19.36 10.94 -42.62
CA SER A 33 20.37 9.96 -42.18
C SER A 33 20.73 10.07 -40.71
N GLU A 34 20.62 11.25 -40.10
CA GLU A 34 20.86 11.49 -38.67
C GLU A 34 19.84 10.71 -37.82
N CYS A 35 18.53 10.93 -38.04
CA CYS A 35 17.47 10.24 -37.30
C CYS A 35 17.47 8.72 -37.54
N ARG A 36 17.89 8.25 -38.73
CA ARG A 36 18.02 6.82 -39.00
C ARG A 36 19.14 6.17 -38.18
N LYS A 37 20.27 6.88 -37.99
CA LYS A 37 21.37 6.41 -37.13
C LYS A 37 20.92 6.35 -35.68
N GLU A 38 20.24 7.39 -35.19
CA GLU A 38 19.71 7.43 -33.83
C GLU A 38 18.70 6.29 -33.59
N LEU A 39 17.77 6.07 -34.52
CA LEU A 39 16.81 4.96 -34.42
C LEU A 39 17.50 3.60 -34.36
N ASN A 40 18.53 3.38 -35.17
CA ASN A 40 19.29 2.12 -35.14
C ASN A 40 20.03 1.93 -33.82
N GLN A 41 20.58 2.99 -33.23
CA GLN A 41 21.21 2.91 -31.91
C GLN A 41 20.21 2.53 -30.82
N LEU A 42 19.03 3.16 -30.85
CA LEU A 42 17.97 2.83 -29.90
C LEU A 42 17.47 1.39 -30.06
N LYS A 43 17.35 0.87 -31.29
CA LYS A 43 16.99 -0.53 -31.55
C LYS A 43 18.00 -1.54 -31.00
N ILE A 44 19.30 -1.22 -31.08
CA ILE A 44 20.35 -2.07 -30.53
C ILE A 44 20.22 -2.10 -29.00
N LEU A 45 20.03 -0.93 -28.38
CA LEU A 45 19.89 -0.82 -26.94
C LEU A 45 18.63 -1.54 -26.42
N ASP A 46 17.50 -1.39 -27.11
CA ASP A 46 16.27 -2.11 -26.84
C ASP A 46 16.46 -3.64 -26.93
N TRP A 47 17.12 -4.09 -27.99
CA TRP A 47 17.45 -5.50 -28.17
C TRP A 47 18.35 -6.02 -27.03
N ASP A 48 19.42 -5.29 -26.67
CA ASP A 48 20.34 -5.65 -25.59
C ASP A 48 19.61 -5.75 -24.24
N LEU A 49 18.66 -4.86 -23.97
CA LEU A 49 17.85 -4.90 -22.74
C LEU A 49 16.93 -6.13 -22.70
N HIS A 50 16.34 -6.49 -23.84
CA HIS A 50 15.43 -7.64 -23.93
C HIS A 50 16.12 -9.00 -23.99
N HIS A 51 17.41 -9.04 -24.37
CA HIS A 51 18.19 -10.28 -24.50
C HIS A 51 19.22 -10.44 -23.38
N GLN A 52 19.13 -9.64 -22.33
CA GLN A 52 19.90 -9.89 -21.11
C GLN A 52 19.48 -11.20 -20.45
N ASP A 53 20.47 -11.90 -19.91
CA ASP A 53 20.25 -13.13 -19.16
C ASP A 53 19.27 -12.86 -18.02
N ALA A 54 18.30 -13.77 -17.85
CA ALA A 54 17.39 -13.70 -16.73
C ALA A 54 18.20 -13.77 -15.43
N ILE A 55 18.13 -12.70 -14.63
CA ILE A 55 18.77 -12.68 -13.32
C ILE A 55 18.06 -13.72 -12.46
N GLU A 56 18.79 -14.77 -12.06
CA GLU A 56 18.29 -15.74 -11.09
C GLU A 56 18.06 -15.00 -9.76
N VAL A 57 16.80 -14.80 -9.41
CA VAL A 57 16.43 -14.11 -8.18
C VAL A 57 16.72 -15.04 -6.99
N PRO A 58 17.62 -14.68 -6.06
CA PRO A 58 18.00 -15.56 -4.95
C PRO A 58 16.90 -15.55 -3.88
N TYR A 59 15.85 -16.33 -4.11
CA TYR A 59 14.64 -16.34 -3.30
C TYR A 59 14.91 -16.55 -1.81
N GLU A 60 15.81 -17.48 -1.46
CA GLU A 60 16.14 -17.78 -0.06
C GLU A 60 16.77 -16.57 0.66
N GLN A 61 17.71 -15.89 -0.01
CA GLN A 61 18.37 -14.70 0.54
C GLN A 61 17.36 -13.55 0.73
N LEU A 62 16.45 -13.37 -0.23
CA LEU A 62 15.39 -12.37 -0.13
C LEU A 62 14.36 -12.69 0.94
N ALA A 63 14.04 -13.96 1.15
CA ALA A 63 13.15 -14.40 2.22
C ALA A 63 13.77 -14.15 3.60
N GLN A 64 15.06 -14.42 3.75
CA GLN A 64 15.81 -14.12 4.97
C GLN A 64 15.88 -12.61 5.22
N LEU A 65 16.18 -11.82 4.20
CA LEU A 65 16.25 -10.36 4.30
C LEU A 65 14.90 -9.73 4.65
N ARG A 66 13.80 -10.24 4.08
CA ARG A 66 12.44 -9.82 4.44
C ARG A 66 12.11 -10.14 5.89
N LYS A 67 12.54 -11.32 6.37
CA LYS A 67 12.32 -11.71 7.76
C LYS A 67 13.14 -10.82 8.71
N SER A 68 14.41 -10.60 8.43
CA SER A 68 15.27 -9.78 9.28
C SER A 68 14.79 -8.33 9.35
N THR A 69 14.46 -7.73 8.21
CA THR A 69 13.92 -6.35 8.16
C THR A 69 12.60 -6.21 8.91
N PHE A 70 11.72 -7.22 8.85
CA PHE A 70 10.49 -7.24 9.62
C PHE A 70 10.76 -7.36 11.12
N ASP A 71 11.69 -8.24 11.51
CA ASP A 71 12.09 -8.44 12.91
C ASP A 71 12.74 -7.17 13.46
N ASP A 72 13.55 -6.46 12.68
CA ASP A 72 14.19 -5.21 13.06
C ASP A 72 13.17 -4.08 13.25
N CYS A 73 12.25 -3.92 12.30
CA CYS A 73 11.16 -2.94 12.39
C CYS A 73 10.23 -3.23 13.59
N CYS A 74 9.91 -4.50 13.83
CA CYS A 74 9.14 -4.89 15.01
C CYS A 74 9.95 -4.67 16.28
N ARG A 75 11.24 -4.96 16.33
CA ARG A 75 12.04 -4.74 17.54
C ARG A 75 12.06 -3.27 17.96
N GLU A 76 12.29 -2.35 17.03
CA GLU A 76 12.23 -0.91 17.30
C GLU A 76 10.83 -0.47 17.77
N TYR A 77 9.76 -1.04 17.20
CA TYR A 77 8.39 -0.74 17.60
C TYR A 77 8.03 -1.30 18.99
N TRP A 78 8.50 -2.51 19.32
CA TRP A 78 8.16 -3.18 20.58
C TRP A 78 9.07 -2.73 21.74
N GLU A 79 10.33 -2.34 21.50
CA GLU A 79 11.20 -1.73 22.51
C GLU A 79 10.79 -0.29 22.86
N SER A 80 10.13 0.42 21.94
CA SER A 80 9.58 1.76 22.21
C SER A 80 8.21 1.74 22.91
N GLN A 81 7.54 0.59 22.98
CA GLN A 81 6.41 0.37 23.89
C GLN A 81 6.92 -0.20 25.22
N GLU A 82 7.20 0.72 26.15
CA GLU A 82 7.14 0.46 27.58
C GLU A 82 5.93 -0.43 27.88
N THR A 83 6.20 -1.62 28.45
CA THR A 83 5.26 -2.72 28.74
C THR A 83 3.81 -2.30 28.70
N SER A 84 3.01 -2.85 27.76
CA SER A 84 1.56 -2.64 27.71
C SER A 84 1.02 -2.73 29.12
N ASN A 85 0.65 -1.58 29.71
CA ASN A 85 0.32 -1.52 31.12
C ASN A 85 -0.86 -2.48 31.32
N LEU A 86 -0.81 -3.33 32.34
CA LEU A 86 -1.88 -4.28 32.64
C LEU A 86 -3.24 -3.57 32.73
N ALA A 87 -3.23 -2.28 33.11
CA ALA A 87 -4.37 -1.38 33.06
C ALA A 87 -4.92 -1.10 31.64
N GLU A 88 -4.06 -0.95 30.62
CA GLU A 88 -4.47 -0.77 29.23
C GLU A 88 -5.07 -2.04 28.63
N VAL A 89 -4.48 -3.21 28.91
CA VAL A 89 -5.06 -4.49 28.49
C VAL A 89 -6.45 -4.68 29.11
N TYR A 90 -6.59 -4.37 30.40
CA TYR A 90 -7.88 -4.41 31.09
C TYR A 90 -8.88 -3.38 30.52
N LYS A 91 -8.41 -2.21 30.11
CA LYS A 91 -9.22 -1.17 29.44
C LYS A 91 -9.73 -1.65 28.08
N ILE A 92 -8.88 -2.31 27.28
CA ILE A 92 -9.29 -2.89 26.01
C ILE A 92 -10.33 -3.99 26.25
N GLN A 93 -10.07 -4.94 27.16
CA GLN A 93 -10.98 -6.05 27.45
C GLN A 93 -12.35 -5.57 27.96
N THR A 94 -12.37 -4.58 28.86
CA THR A 94 -13.62 -3.98 29.35
C THR A 94 -14.39 -3.24 28.25
N SER A 95 -13.69 -2.57 27.34
CA SER A 95 -14.31 -1.90 26.19
C SER A 95 -14.97 -2.89 25.22
N SER A 96 -14.31 -4.01 24.91
CA SER A 96 -14.86 -5.06 24.05
C SER A 96 -16.10 -5.71 24.66
N MET A 97 -16.10 -5.98 25.97
CA MET A 97 -17.28 -6.49 26.67
C MET A 97 -18.45 -5.48 26.64
N LEU A 98 -18.16 -4.19 26.81
CA LEU A 98 -19.20 -3.15 26.73
C LEU A 98 -19.85 -3.09 25.35
N MET A 99 -19.05 -3.21 24.29
CA MET A 99 -19.56 -3.24 22.91
C MET A 99 -20.43 -4.47 22.67
N ALA A 100 -20.01 -5.65 23.13
CA ALA A 100 -20.80 -6.87 23.05
C ALA A 100 -22.14 -6.73 23.80
N VAL A 101 -22.13 -6.16 25.01
CA VAL A 101 -23.35 -5.91 25.78
C VAL A 101 -24.28 -4.90 25.11
N ASN A 102 -23.72 -3.84 24.54
CA ASN A 102 -24.50 -2.87 23.78
C ASN A 102 -25.13 -3.50 22.53
N TYR A 103 -24.40 -4.39 21.83
CA TYR A 103 -24.93 -5.10 20.67
C TYR A 103 -26.13 -5.98 21.03
N MET A 104 -26.10 -6.63 22.21
CA MET A 104 -27.24 -7.44 22.67
C MET A 104 -28.55 -6.64 22.77
N HIS A 105 -28.51 -5.32 22.97
CA HIS A 105 -29.72 -4.50 22.97
C HIS A 105 -30.44 -4.42 21.61
N TYR A 106 -29.75 -4.71 20.51
CA TYR A 106 -30.31 -4.67 19.16
C TYR A 106 -30.88 -6.02 18.69
N LEU A 107 -30.69 -7.09 19.46
CA LEU A 107 -31.27 -8.40 19.16
C LEU A 107 -32.77 -8.45 19.55
N PRO A 108 -33.66 -8.95 18.68
CA PRO A 108 -35.08 -9.10 19.00
C PRO A 108 -35.24 -10.08 20.18
N GLY A 109 -35.88 -9.63 21.26
CA GLY A 109 -36.00 -10.38 22.53
C GLY A 109 -35.16 -9.83 23.70
N ALA A 110 -34.24 -8.90 23.45
CA ALA A 110 -33.35 -8.30 24.46
C ALA A 110 -34.06 -7.53 25.60
N ARG A 111 -35.35 -7.21 25.45
CA ARG A 111 -36.18 -6.58 26.50
C ARG A 111 -36.38 -7.49 27.73
N LEU A 112 -36.16 -8.80 27.60
CA LEU A 112 -36.21 -9.75 28.72
C LEU A 112 -34.96 -9.68 29.62
N ILE A 113 -33.86 -9.09 29.13
CA ILE A 113 -32.56 -9.00 29.82
C ILE A 113 -32.31 -7.57 30.33
N LYS A 114 -33.36 -6.86 30.78
CA LYS A 114 -33.20 -5.50 31.34
C LYS A 114 -32.39 -5.45 32.65
N ASN A 115 -32.31 -6.56 33.37
CA ASN A 115 -31.67 -6.60 34.70
C ASN A 115 -30.17 -6.94 34.66
N ALA A 116 -29.65 -7.55 33.58
CA ALA A 116 -28.22 -7.89 33.49
C ALA A 116 -27.35 -6.74 32.92
N GLY A 117 -27.88 -5.97 31.96
CA GLY A 117 -27.15 -4.87 31.31
C GLY A 117 -27.10 -3.56 32.11
N SER A 118 -28.11 -3.28 32.93
CA SER A 118 -28.18 -2.03 33.73
C SER A 118 -27.22 -2.04 34.93
N SER A 119 -27.03 -3.19 35.58
CA SER A 119 -26.09 -3.36 36.69
C SER A 119 -24.63 -3.29 36.25
N THR A 120 -24.29 -3.86 35.09
CA THR A 120 -22.93 -3.80 34.51
C THR A 120 -22.58 -2.41 33.99
N ARG A 121 -23.54 -1.68 33.40
CA ARG A 121 -23.36 -0.28 32.98
C ARG A 121 -23.03 0.66 34.15
N ASN A 122 -23.67 0.47 35.31
CA ASN A 122 -23.39 1.25 36.51
C ASN A 122 -22.05 0.90 37.17
N TYR A 123 -21.61 -0.36 37.09
CA TYR A 123 -20.30 -0.79 37.61
C TYR A 123 -19.13 -0.34 36.72
N VAL A 124 -19.25 -0.53 35.41
CA VAL A 124 -18.23 -0.12 34.43
C VAL A 124 -18.23 1.41 34.28
N GLY A 125 -19.40 2.04 34.29
CA GLY A 125 -19.54 3.49 34.14
C GLY A 125 -19.12 4.34 35.33
N LYS A 126 -19.05 3.76 36.54
CA LYS A 126 -18.44 4.41 37.70
C LYS A 126 -16.91 4.37 37.68
N ARG A 127 -16.30 3.45 36.94
CA ARG A 127 -14.83 3.26 36.86
C ARG A 127 -14.19 3.82 35.59
N LEU A 128 -14.93 3.90 34.48
CA LEU A 128 -14.49 4.52 33.23
C LEU A 128 -15.33 5.76 32.99
N ASN A 129 -14.70 6.92 33.16
CA ASN A 129 -15.33 8.21 32.93
C ASN A 129 -15.68 8.32 31.44
N TRP A 130 -16.97 8.22 31.11
CA TRP A 130 -17.48 8.11 29.72
C TRP A 130 -17.04 9.25 28.79
N ARG A 131 -16.60 10.38 29.36
CA ARG A 131 -16.03 11.52 28.63
C ARG A 131 -14.65 11.26 28.01
N GLN A 132 -13.93 10.22 28.44
CA GLN A 132 -12.57 9.91 27.94
C GLN A 132 -12.56 8.94 26.75
N LEU A 133 -13.68 8.29 26.43
CA LEU A 133 -13.77 7.29 25.35
C LEU A 133 -14.50 7.81 24.10
N ILE A 134 -15.21 8.94 24.21
CA ILE A 134 -15.80 9.63 23.06
C ILE A 134 -15.00 10.92 22.93
N GLY A 135 -14.10 10.96 21.95
CA GLY A 135 -13.35 12.18 21.61
C GLY A 135 -14.29 13.38 21.39
N PRO A 136 -13.76 14.61 21.48
CA PRO A 136 -14.58 15.82 21.50
C PRO A 136 -15.54 15.84 20.32
N LYS A 137 -16.83 16.02 20.60
CA LYS A 137 -17.83 16.33 19.58
C LYS A 137 -17.39 17.62 18.89
N ARG A 138 -17.09 17.53 17.59
CA ARG A 138 -17.08 18.68 16.68
C ARG A 138 -18.48 19.29 16.63
#